data_AF-K1V3M4-F1
#
_entry.id   AF-K1V3M4-F1
#
_cell.length_a   1.000
_cell.length_b   1.000
_cell.length_c   1.000
_cell.angle_alpha   90.00
_cell.angle_beta   90.00
_cell.angle_gamma   90.00
#
_symmetry.space_group_name_H-M   'P 1'
#
loop_
_entity.id
_entity.type
_entity.pdbx_description
1 polymer ?
#
loop_
_entity_poly.entity_id
_entity_poly.type
_entity_poly.pdbx_seq_one_letter_code
_entity_poly.pdbx_strand_id
1 'polypeptide(L)'
;VNPHHVKKSKELDDNNPNKNDRKDPKTIAALVNEGRFSYPYIPTGIYAEIRSLSNLRLQTQEEITRIKNRIARWFSIYFPEIKDVYRNPDSVSGLMILKEAPLPQDIVKLGVDGINKIWRDAKLRAAGLKRAKTLVTAAEHSIGSQEAPDSARIELKNLLNDYEIYKNREEDLMSLTEEKLSEIPHIDKLLEIKGCRTDFADIQNKKECGGNRQWQN
;
A
#
# COMPACT_ATOMS: atom_id res chain seq x y z
N VAL A 1 -6.83 -8.04 28.92
CA VAL A 1 -8.31 -7.99 28.86
C VAL A 1 -8.72 -7.29 27.57
N ASN A 2 -9.64 -7.86 26.78
CA ASN A 2 -10.06 -7.26 25.50
C ASN A 2 -10.85 -5.95 25.76
N PRO A 3 -10.45 -4.78 25.20
CA PRO A 3 -11.15 -3.51 25.39
C PRO A 3 -12.64 -3.54 25.01
N HIS A 4 -13.02 -4.36 24.04
CA HIS A 4 -14.42 -4.55 23.65
C HIS A 4 -15.24 -5.24 24.77
N HIS A 5 -14.66 -6.23 25.46
CA HIS A 5 -15.32 -6.87 26.61
C HIS A 5 -15.43 -5.92 27.80
N VAL A 6 -14.40 -5.09 28.02
CA VAL A 6 -14.43 -4.03 29.03
C VAL A 6 -15.57 -3.05 28.76
N LYS A 7 -15.76 -2.63 27.49
CA LYS A 7 -16.84 -1.72 27.11
C LYS A 7 -18.24 -2.34 27.31
N LYS A 8 -18.45 -3.57 26.83
CA LYS A 8 -19.74 -4.27 26.97
C LYS A 8 -20.11 -4.58 28.41
N SER A 9 -19.13 -4.97 29.24
CA SER A 9 -19.38 -5.27 30.65
C SER A 9 -19.76 -4.01 31.43
N LYS A 10 -19.13 -2.87 31.14
CA LYS A 10 -19.53 -1.58 31.71
C LYS A 10 -20.95 -1.17 31.35
N GLU A 11 -21.33 -1.33 30.07
CA GLU A 11 -22.68 -1.01 29.59
C GLU A 11 -23.73 -1.88 30.31
N LEU A 12 -23.39 -3.14 30.58
CA LEU A 12 -24.27 -4.09 31.28
C LEU A 12 -24.37 -3.81 32.79
N ASP A 13 -23.24 -3.51 33.43
CA ASP A 13 -23.17 -3.33 34.89
C ASP A 13 -23.74 -1.98 35.36
N ASP A 14 -23.52 -0.90 34.61
CA ASP A 14 -23.85 0.46 35.05
C ASP A 14 -25.08 1.07 34.35
N ASN A 15 -25.55 0.46 33.25
CA ASN A 15 -26.67 0.92 32.41
C ASN A 15 -26.69 2.46 32.16
N ASN A 16 -25.50 3.06 32.10
CA ASN A 16 -25.30 4.50 32.02
C ASN A 16 -24.21 4.81 30.99
N PRO A 17 -24.49 5.64 29.97
CA PRO A 17 -23.56 5.91 28.87
C PRO A 17 -22.36 6.82 29.25
N ASN A 18 -22.30 7.33 30.48
CA ASN A 18 -21.25 8.26 30.89
C ASN A 18 -19.87 7.60 30.95
N LYS A 19 -18.97 8.06 30.06
CA LYS A 19 -17.56 7.70 30.02
C LYS A 19 -16.85 8.24 31.27
N ASN A 20 -16.46 7.37 32.17
CA ASN A 20 -15.73 7.72 33.39
C ASN A 20 -14.51 6.81 33.54
N ASP A 21 -13.31 7.37 33.37
CA ASP A 21 -12.04 6.63 33.39
C ASP A 21 -11.76 5.96 34.74
N ARG A 22 -12.46 6.33 35.83
CA ARG A 22 -12.37 5.67 37.14
C ARG A 22 -13.03 4.29 37.18
N LYS A 23 -13.89 3.96 36.21
CA LYS A 23 -14.62 2.68 36.16
C LYS A 23 -13.81 1.58 35.47
N ASP A 24 -12.94 1.97 34.55
CA ASP A 24 -12.10 1.09 33.76
C ASP A 24 -11.27 0.12 34.62
N PRO A 25 -10.56 0.56 35.67
CA PRO A 25 -9.80 -0.35 36.53
C PRO A 25 -10.68 -1.38 37.24
N LYS A 26 -11.89 -0.99 37.69
CA LYS A 26 -12.82 -1.89 38.39
C LYS A 26 -13.32 -2.99 37.46
N THR A 27 -13.78 -2.64 36.26
CA THR A 27 -14.26 -3.63 35.29
C THR A 27 -13.13 -4.53 34.78
N ILE A 28 -11.94 -3.97 34.56
CA ILE A 28 -10.76 -4.77 34.18
C ILE A 28 -10.41 -5.76 35.29
N ALA A 29 -10.39 -5.33 36.56
CA ALA A 29 -10.10 -6.21 37.69
C ALA A 29 -11.15 -7.31 37.84
N ALA A 30 -12.44 -7.00 37.67
CA ALA A 30 -13.52 -7.99 37.69
C ALA A 30 -13.36 -9.02 36.56
N LEU A 31 -13.11 -8.57 35.33
CA LEU A 31 -12.88 -9.46 34.19
C LEU A 31 -11.64 -10.35 34.36
N VAL A 32 -10.57 -9.84 35.00
CA VAL A 32 -9.40 -10.65 35.34
C VAL A 32 -9.74 -11.69 36.42
N ASN A 33 -10.46 -11.30 37.48
CA ASN A 33 -10.87 -12.19 38.56
C ASN A 33 -11.81 -13.31 38.08
N GLU A 34 -12.69 -12.99 37.12
CA GLU A 34 -13.59 -13.95 36.47
C GLU A 34 -12.89 -14.84 35.43
N GLY A 35 -11.57 -14.68 35.22
CA GLY A 35 -10.82 -15.43 34.21
C GLY A 35 -11.17 -15.05 32.77
N ARG A 36 -11.90 -13.95 32.55
CA ARG A 36 -12.36 -13.47 31.24
C ARG A 36 -11.30 -12.64 30.53
N PHE A 37 -10.10 -13.21 30.43
CA PHE A 37 -8.98 -12.66 29.70
C PHE A 37 -8.40 -13.72 28.76
N SER A 38 -7.90 -13.27 27.61
CA SER A 38 -7.16 -14.11 26.68
C SER A 38 -5.67 -13.88 26.87
N TYR A 39 -4.88 -14.94 26.88
CA TYR A 39 -3.44 -14.81 26.73
C TYR A 39 -3.13 -14.32 25.31
N PRO A 40 -2.31 -13.27 25.15
CA PRO A 40 -1.86 -12.85 23.84
C PRO A 40 -1.06 -14.00 23.22
N TYR A 41 -1.37 -14.33 21.96
CA TYR A 41 -0.54 -15.25 21.21
C TYR A 41 0.76 -14.52 20.87
N ILE A 42 1.87 -14.98 21.46
CA ILE A 42 3.20 -14.50 21.12
C ILE A 42 3.80 -15.57 20.20
N PRO A 43 3.79 -15.35 18.87
CA PRO A 43 4.36 -16.32 17.96
C PRO A 43 5.85 -16.50 18.23
N THR A 44 6.33 -17.73 18.08
CA THR A 44 7.75 -18.10 18.22
C THR A 44 8.20 -18.87 16.98
N GLY A 45 9.50 -18.81 16.67
CA GLY A 45 10.07 -19.48 15.51
C GLY A 45 9.51 -18.95 14.19
N ILE A 46 9.14 -19.84 13.27
CA ILE A 46 8.68 -19.50 11.90
C ILE A 46 7.50 -18.51 11.93
N TYR A 47 6.56 -18.66 12.86
CA TYR A 47 5.42 -17.75 12.98
C TYR A 47 5.81 -16.33 13.40
N ALA A 48 6.88 -16.18 14.19
CA ALA A 48 7.40 -14.86 14.60
C ALA A 48 8.09 -14.16 13.43
N GLU A 49 8.81 -14.93 12.61
CA GLU A 49 9.47 -14.45 11.40
C GLU A 49 8.44 -13.95 10.39
N ILE A 50 7.42 -14.75 10.08
CA ILE A 50 6.33 -14.37 9.17
C ILE A 50 5.65 -13.10 9.68
N ARG A 51 5.37 -12.99 10.98
CA ARG A 51 4.80 -11.78 11.57
C ARG A 51 5.69 -10.55 11.35
N SER A 52 6.99 -10.70 11.56
CA SER A 52 7.95 -9.60 11.35
C SER A 52 8.02 -9.17 9.89
N LEU A 53 8.10 -10.13 8.95
CA LEU A 53 8.07 -9.87 7.51
C LEU A 53 6.77 -9.18 7.07
N SER A 54 5.64 -9.60 7.64
CA SER A 54 4.33 -8.99 7.41
C SER A 54 4.31 -7.52 7.82
N ASN A 55 4.86 -7.20 9.00
CA ASN A 55 4.95 -5.82 9.48
C ASN A 55 5.85 -4.96 8.59
N LEU A 56 7.00 -5.50 8.14
CA LEU A 56 7.89 -4.81 7.20
C LEU A 56 7.20 -4.55 5.85
N ARG A 57 6.38 -5.49 5.38
CA ARG A 57 5.57 -5.32 4.17
C ARG A 57 4.56 -4.19 4.32
N LEU A 58 3.83 -4.14 5.45
CA LEU A 58 2.86 -3.07 5.73
C LEU A 58 3.53 -1.69 5.77
N GLN A 59 4.68 -1.57 6.43
CA GLN A 59 5.46 -0.33 6.44
C GLN A 59 5.91 0.08 5.04
N THR A 60 6.37 -0.89 4.24
CA THR A 60 6.76 -0.65 2.84
C THR A 60 5.58 -0.16 2.00
N GLN A 61 4.39 -0.75 2.18
CA GLN A 61 3.16 -0.32 1.50
C GLN A 61 2.71 1.09 1.89
N GLU A 62 2.87 1.48 3.16
CA GLU A 62 2.62 2.83 3.62
C GLU A 62 3.55 3.85 2.94
N GLU A 63 4.84 3.52 2.79
CA GLU A 63 5.80 4.38 2.09
C GLU A 63 5.51 4.46 0.58
N ILE A 64 5.16 3.34 -0.08
CA ILE A 64 4.69 3.34 -1.47
C ILE A 64 3.49 4.28 -1.63
N THR A 65 2.52 4.20 -0.72
CA THR A 65 1.31 5.05 -0.74
C THR A 65 1.67 6.53 -0.55
N ARG A 66 2.61 6.84 0.36
CA ARG A 66 3.11 8.20 0.56
C ARG A 66 3.77 8.75 -0.70
N ILE A 67 4.62 7.96 -1.35
CA ILE A 67 5.30 8.38 -2.59
C ILE A 67 4.30 8.59 -3.71
N LYS A 68 3.31 7.70 -3.89
CA LYS A 68 2.22 7.88 -4.87
C LYS A 68 1.47 9.19 -4.65
N ASN A 69 1.19 9.55 -3.40
CA ASN A 69 0.53 10.82 -3.08
C ASN A 69 1.42 12.03 -3.41
N ARG A 70 2.73 11.93 -3.18
CA ARG A 70 3.69 12.98 -3.58
C ARG A 70 3.77 13.13 -5.10
N ILE A 71 3.82 12.04 -5.85
CA ILE A 71 3.77 12.04 -7.32
C ILE A 71 2.45 12.65 -7.82
N ALA A 72 1.31 12.27 -7.23
CA ALA A 72 0.02 12.83 -7.60
C ALA A 72 -0.07 14.34 -7.33
N ARG A 73 0.53 14.81 -6.23
CA ARG A 73 0.68 16.25 -5.94
C ARG A 73 1.57 16.93 -6.98
N TRP A 74 2.73 16.35 -7.28
CA TRP A 74 3.65 16.87 -8.30
C TRP A 74 2.93 17.07 -9.64
N PHE A 75 2.18 16.06 -10.09
CA PHE A 75 1.35 16.18 -11.30
C PHE A 75 0.30 17.28 -11.19
N SER A 76 -0.36 17.42 -10.04
CA SER A 76 -1.36 18.46 -9.87
C SER A 76 -0.77 19.88 -9.96
N ILE A 77 0.54 20.04 -9.73
CA ILE A 77 1.26 21.31 -9.87
C ILE A 77 1.76 21.51 -11.30
N TYR A 78 2.44 20.52 -11.87
CA TYR A 78 3.21 20.66 -13.11
C TYR A 78 2.56 20.07 -14.37
N PHE A 79 1.64 19.11 -14.22
CA PHE A 79 0.95 18.47 -15.35
C PHE A 79 -0.39 17.83 -14.93
N PRO A 80 -1.42 18.65 -14.63
CA PRO A 80 -2.68 18.15 -14.06
C PRO A 80 -3.48 17.23 -15.01
N GLU A 81 -3.35 17.41 -16.33
CA GLU A 81 -4.06 16.70 -17.39
C GLU A 81 -3.57 15.25 -17.61
N ILE A 82 -2.45 14.87 -16.99
CA ILE A 82 -1.91 13.51 -17.09
C ILE A 82 -2.94 12.43 -16.68
N LYS A 83 -3.88 12.78 -15.78
CA LYS A 83 -4.94 11.88 -15.27
C LYS A 83 -5.90 11.43 -16.37
N ASP A 84 -6.10 12.25 -17.40
CA ASP A 84 -6.96 11.91 -18.54
C ASP A 84 -6.30 10.87 -19.45
N VAL A 85 -4.97 10.86 -19.49
CA VAL A 85 -4.18 9.91 -20.28
C VAL A 85 -3.88 8.62 -19.49
N TYR A 86 -3.67 8.74 -18.18
CA TYR A 86 -3.31 7.64 -17.30
C TYR A 86 -4.28 7.53 -16.12
N ARG A 87 -5.29 6.66 -16.28
CA ARG A 87 -6.20 6.27 -15.19
C ARG A 87 -5.45 5.57 -14.03
N ASN A 88 -4.39 4.83 -14.33
CA ASN A 88 -3.52 4.22 -13.32
C ASN A 88 -2.12 4.85 -13.40
N PRO A 89 -1.64 5.56 -12.36
CA PRO A 89 -0.32 6.19 -12.35
C PRO A 89 0.82 5.17 -12.37
N ASP A 90 0.58 3.93 -11.95
CA ASP A 90 1.59 2.86 -11.89
C ASP A 90 1.85 2.18 -13.24
N SER A 91 1.26 2.68 -14.33
CA SER A 91 1.44 2.06 -15.64
C SER A 91 2.91 2.14 -16.07
N VAL A 92 3.49 1.00 -16.42
CA VAL A 92 4.90 0.89 -16.85
C VAL A 92 5.20 1.83 -18.02
N SER A 93 4.26 1.97 -18.96
CA SER A 93 4.40 2.86 -20.11
C SER A 93 4.40 4.35 -19.76
N GLY A 94 3.68 4.75 -18.71
CA GLY A 94 3.70 6.13 -18.21
C GLY A 94 4.98 6.43 -17.45
N LEU A 95 5.35 5.55 -16.51
CA LEU A 95 6.59 5.69 -15.73
C LEU A 95 7.84 5.80 -16.62
N MET A 96 7.91 5.04 -17.72
CA MET A 96 9.02 5.11 -18.67
C MET A 96 9.13 6.47 -19.34
N ILE A 97 8.02 7.05 -19.80
CA ILE A 97 8.04 8.37 -20.44
C ILE A 97 8.47 9.41 -19.42
N LEU A 98 7.93 9.35 -18.21
CA LEU A 98 8.21 10.33 -17.15
C LEU A 98 9.67 10.30 -16.68
N LYS A 99 10.37 9.17 -16.84
CA LYS A 99 11.82 9.07 -16.58
C LYS A 99 12.65 9.85 -17.62
N GLU A 100 12.20 9.88 -18.88
CA GLU A 100 12.89 10.56 -19.99
C GLU A 100 12.43 12.00 -20.20
N ALA A 101 11.12 12.23 -20.10
CA ALA A 101 10.44 13.51 -20.33
C ALA A 101 9.45 13.78 -19.19
N PRO A 102 9.93 14.36 -18.06
CA PRO A 102 9.13 14.58 -16.86
C PRO A 102 8.11 15.72 -17.02
N LEU A 103 8.47 16.82 -17.71
CA LEU A 103 7.62 18.00 -17.85
C LEU A 103 6.82 17.98 -19.18
N PRO A 104 5.65 18.65 -19.24
CA PRO A 104 4.87 18.77 -20.47
C PRO A 104 5.69 19.28 -21.67
N GLN A 105 6.53 20.29 -21.44
CA GLN A 105 7.40 20.85 -22.48
C GLN A 105 8.38 19.82 -23.07
N ASP A 106 8.90 18.92 -22.22
CA ASP A 106 9.82 17.88 -22.65
C ASP A 106 9.08 16.80 -23.46
N ILE A 107 7.83 16.49 -23.09
CA ILE A 107 6.95 15.57 -23.82
C ILE A 107 6.61 16.13 -25.22
N VAL A 108 6.30 17.43 -25.32
CA VAL A 108 6.04 18.08 -26.61
C VAL A 108 7.27 18.06 -27.52
N LYS A 109 8.46 18.35 -26.97
CA LYS A 109 9.73 18.28 -27.72
C LYS A 109 10.04 16.87 -28.22
N LEU A 110 9.72 15.85 -27.43
CA LEU A 110 9.97 14.46 -27.76
C LEU A 110 8.99 13.96 -28.84
N GLY A 111 7.77 14.49 -28.84
CA GLY A 111 6.76 14.26 -29.86
C GLY A 111 6.21 12.83 -29.87
N VAL A 112 5.22 12.60 -30.72
CA VAL A 112 4.51 11.31 -30.81
C VAL A 112 5.45 10.19 -31.25
N ASP A 113 6.35 10.47 -32.18
CA ASP A 113 7.28 9.49 -32.74
C ASP A 113 8.36 9.08 -31.73
N GLY A 114 8.88 10.04 -30.95
CA GLY A 114 9.83 9.75 -29.88
C GLY A 114 9.21 8.88 -28.78
N ILE A 115 7.98 9.18 -28.37
CA ILE A 115 7.28 8.40 -27.34
C ILE A 115 7.05 6.97 -27.83
N ASN A 116 6.62 6.82 -29.08
CA ASN A 116 6.39 5.52 -29.68
C ASN A 116 7.69 4.72 -29.83
N LYS A 117 8.83 5.39 -30.08
CA LYS A 117 10.14 4.75 -30.13
C LYS A 117 10.54 4.20 -28.75
N ILE A 118 10.40 4.99 -27.68
CA ILE A 118 10.66 4.55 -26.30
C ILE A 118 9.87 3.27 -25.96
N TRP A 119 8.57 3.24 -26.30
CA TRP A 119 7.75 2.06 -26.06
C TRP A 119 8.15 0.83 -26.89
N ARG A 120 8.57 1.05 -28.15
CA ARG A 120 9.05 -0.04 -29.02
C ARG A 120 10.38 -0.62 -28.52
N ASP A 121 11.30 0.25 -28.11
CA ASP A 121 12.60 -0.15 -27.56
C ASP A 121 12.41 -0.95 -26.26
N ALA A 122 11.44 -0.55 -25.43
CA ALA A 122 11.03 -1.28 -24.22
C ALA A 122 10.17 -2.54 -24.48
N LYS A 123 9.90 -2.90 -25.75
CA LYS A 123 9.05 -4.05 -26.15
C LYS A 123 7.66 -4.07 -25.48
N LEU A 124 7.11 -2.91 -25.16
CA LEU A 124 5.80 -2.79 -24.50
C LEU A 124 4.68 -3.17 -25.47
N ARG A 125 4.04 -4.32 -25.22
CA ARG A 125 2.79 -4.69 -25.91
C ARG A 125 1.65 -3.85 -25.32
N ALA A 126 0.84 -3.22 -26.19
CA ALA A 126 -0.35 -2.41 -25.87
C ALA A 126 -0.18 -0.91 -25.57
N ALA A 127 1.02 -0.33 -25.66
CA ALA A 127 1.18 1.13 -25.70
C ALA A 127 1.09 1.61 -27.16
N GLY A 128 -0.10 2.07 -27.58
CA GLY A 128 -0.39 2.38 -28.98
C GLY A 128 -0.19 3.84 -29.36
N LEU A 129 0.03 4.10 -30.66
CA LEU A 129 0.21 5.43 -31.25
C LEU A 129 -0.91 6.42 -30.89
N LYS A 130 -2.14 5.93 -30.69
CA LYS A 130 -3.27 6.74 -30.21
C LYS A 130 -3.00 7.36 -28.84
N ARG A 131 -2.37 6.61 -27.93
CA ARG A 131 -2.09 7.06 -26.56
C ARG A 131 -0.93 8.05 -26.52
N ALA A 132 0.07 7.88 -27.37
CA ALA A 132 1.14 8.85 -27.56
C ALA A 132 0.58 10.19 -28.06
N LYS A 133 -0.36 10.16 -29.04
CA LYS A 133 -1.06 11.36 -29.50
C LYS A 133 -1.86 12.04 -28.39
N THR A 134 -2.63 11.30 -27.60
CA THR A 134 -3.38 11.88 -26.47
C THR A 134 -2.45 12.48 -25.42
N LEU A 135 -1.28 11.86 -25.19
CA LEU A 135 -0.30 12.39 -24.24
C LEU A 135 0.32 13.70 -24.71
N VAL A 136 0.75 13.78 -25.97
CA VAL A 136 1.34 15.00 -26.53
C VAL A 136 0.31 16.11 -26.58
N THR A 137 -0.92 15.83 -27.03
CA THR A 137 -2.00 16.84 -27.07
C THR A 137 -2.36 17.34 -25.67
N ALA A 138 -2.39 16.48 -24.66
CA ALA A 138 -2.57 16.90 -23.26
C ALA A 138 -1.40 17.77 -22.77
N ALA A 139 -0.16 17.44 -23.15
CA ALA A 139 1.01 18.22 -22.80
C ALA A 139 1.06 19.59 -23.50
N GLU A 140 0.58 19.70 -24.74
CA GLU A 140 0.47 20.97 -25.48
C GLU A 140 -0.51 21.94 -24.83
N HIS A 141 -1.61 21.43 -24.29
CA HIS A 141 -2.67 22.23 -23.65
C HIS A 141 -2.55 22.27 -22.12
N SER A 142 -1.41 21.82 -21.57
CA SER A 142 -1.20 21.73 -20.12
C SER A 142 -1.16 23.11 -19.48
N ILE A 143 -1.97 23.32 -18.45
CA ILE A 143 -1.98 24.56 -17.64
C ILE A 143 -1.08 24.46 -16.39
N GLY A 144 -0.26 23.40 -16.29
CA GLY A 144 0.67 23.21 -15.18
C GLY A 144 1.70 24.34 -15.02
N SER A 145 2.20 24.50 -13.79
CA SER A 145 3.20 25.50 -13.45
C SER A 145 4.48 25.32 -14.26
N GLN A 146 5.06 26.44 -14.70
CA GLN A 146 6.34 26.48 -15.40
C GLN A 146 7.47 27.00 -14.50
N GLU A 147 7.20 27.20 -13.21
CA GLU A 147 8.16 27.71 -12.25
C GLU A 147 9.18 26.64 -11.84
N ALA A 148 10.46 27.05 -11.74
CA ALA A 148 11.58 26.20 -11.32
C ALA A 148 11.63 24.81 -12.03
N PRO A 149 11.68 24.78 -13.38
CA PRO A 149 11.57 23.53 -14.14
C PRO A 149 12.69 22.53 -13.78
N ASP A 150 13.91 23.00 -13.54
CA ASP A 150 15.04 22.12 -13.21
C ASP A 150 14.86 21.42 -11.86
N SER A 151 14.36 22.14 -10.85
CA SER A 151 14.00 21.55 -9.56
C SER A 151 12.86 20.55 -9.69
N ALA A 152 11.83 20.87 -10.49
CA ALA A 152 10.70 19.99 -10.74
C ALA A 152 11.15 18.65 -11.39
N ARG A 153 12.08 18.70 -12.34
CA ARG A 153 12.66 17.49 -12.98
C ARG A 153 13.38 16.61 -11.96
N ILE A 154 14.22 17.21 -11.12
CA ILE A 154 14.97 16.48 -10.09
C ILE A 154 14.01 15.87 -9.06
N GLU A 155 12.99 16.61 -8.63
CA GLU A 155 12.01 16.12 -7.67
C GLU A 155 11.27 14.89 -8.21
N LEU A 156 10.73 14.96 -9.44
CA LEU A 156 10.02 13.81 -10.01
C LEU A 156 10.95 12.61 -10.17
N LYS A 157 12.18 12.83 -10.65
CA LYS A 157 13.18 11.77 -10.78
C LYS A 157 13.44 11.06 -9.45
N ASN A 158 13.61 11.81 -8.36
CA ASN A 158 13.81 11.24 -7.03
C ASN A 158 12.58 10.45 -6.58
N LEU A 159 11.38 10.99 -6.77
CA LEU A 159 10.13 10.30 -6.42
C LEU A 159 9.96 8.97 -7.19
N LEU A 160 10.29 8.95 -8.48
CA LEU A 160 10.21 7.74 -9.30
C LEU A 160 11.26 6.70 -8.89
N ASN A 161 12.47 7.13 -8.54
CA ASN A 161 13.51 6.25 -8.04
C ASN A 161 13.13 5.64 -6.68
N ASP A 162 12.66 6.47 -5.74
CA ASP A 162 12.18 5.99 -4.44
C ASP A 162 11.06 4.98 -4.62
N TYR A 163 10.08 5.30 -5.49
CA TYR A 163 8.98 4.39 -5.81
C TYR A 163 9.47 3.01 -6.31
N GLU A 164 10.45 2.99 -7.21
CA GLU A 164 11.02 1.75 -7.74
C GLU A 164 11.77 0.94 -6.66
N ILE A 165 12.52 1.61 -5.79
CA ILE A 165 13.21 0.97 -4.65
C ILE A 165 12.19 0.31 -3.71
N TYR A 166 11.14 1.04 -3.32
CA TYR A 166 10.14 0.49 -2.40
C TYR A 166 9.29 -0.60 -3.05
N LYS A 167 9.03 -0.51 -4.36
CA LYS A 167 8.33 -1.56 -5.09
C LYS A 167 9.14 -2.86 -5.16
N ASN A 168 10.44 -2.77 -5.47
CA ASN A 168 11.32 -3.95 -5.44
C ASN A 168 11.41 -4.54 -4.02
N ARG A 169 11.51 -3.69 -3.00
CA ARG A 169 11.49 -4.14 -1.60
C ARG A 169 10.19 -4.86 -1.23
N GLU A 170 9.04 -4.41 -1.73
CA GLU A 170 7.76 -5.11 -1.54
C GLU A 170 7.77 -6.50 -2.18
N GLU A 171 8.29 -6.62 -3.40
CA GLU A 171 8.42 -7.90 -4.13
C GLU A 171 9.39 -8.87 -3.42
N ASP A 172 10.52 -8.38 -2.92
CA ASP A 172 11.50 -9.17 -2.14
C ASP A 172 10.87 -9.68 -0.84
N LEU A 173 10.18 -8.81 -0.09
CA LEU A 173 9.50 -9.17 1.15
C LEU A 173 8.37 -10.18 0.90
N MET A 174 7.65 -10.05 -0.21
CA MET A 174 6.62 -11.00 -0.60
C MET A 174 7.22 -12.38 -0.90
N SER A 175 8.30 -12.42 -1.67
CA SER A 175 9.02 -13.66 -2.01
C SER A 175 9.55 -14.36 -0.76
N LEU A 176 10.18 -13.63 0.16
CA LEU A 176 10.68 -14.17 1.42
C LEU A 176 9.55 -14.66 2.34
N THR A 177 8.41 -13.97 2.33
CA THR A 177 7.22 -14.42 3.09
C THR A 177 6.68 -15.73 2.53
N GLU A 178 6.62 -15.88 1.21
CA GLU A 178 6.19 -17.13 0.55
C GLU A 178 7.14 -18.29 0.85
N GLU A 179 8.46 -18.05 0.85
CA GLU A 179 9.46 -19.05 1.27
C GLU A 179 9.20 -19.53 2.70
N LYS A 180 9.02 -18.60 3.66
CA LYS A 180 8.75 -18.96 5.06
C LYS A 180 7.41 -19.65 5.26
N LEU A 181 6.39 -19.32 4.47
CA LEU A 181 5.10 -20.01 4.51
C LEU A 181 5.22 -21.47 4.06
N SER A 182 6.11 -21.78 3.13
CA SER A 182 6.32 -23.16 2.65
C SER A 182 6.91 -24.12 3.70
N GLU A 183 7.55 -23.57 4.75
CA GLU A 183 8.06 -24.35 5.89
C GLU A 183 6.94 -24.84 6.84
N ILE A 184 5.73 -24.28 6.72
CA ILE A 184 4.60 -24.63 7.60
C ILE A 184 3.88 -25.88 7.06
N PRO A 185 3.73 -26.95 7.87
CA PRO A 185 2.97 -28.13 7.48
C PRO A 185 1.51 -27.78 7.13
N HIS A 186 0.99 -28.34 6.04
CA HIS A 186 -0.40 -28.19 5.59
C HIS A 186 -0.82 -26.76 5.20
N ILE A 187 0.14 -25.87 4.93
CA ILE A 187 -0.14 -24.50 4.45
C ILE A 187 -0.94 -24.50 3.13
N ASP A 188 -0.77 -25.52 2.28
CA ASP A 188 -1.42 -25.58 0.97
C ASP A 188 -2.96 -25.54 1.08
N LYS A 189 -3.52 -26.30 2.03
CA LYS A 189 -4.96 -26.33 2.33
C LYS A 189 -5.48 -24.96 2.78
N LEU A 190 -4.62 -24.20 3.45
CA LEU A 190 -4.91 -22.87 3.95
C LEU A 190 -4.82 -21.80 2.84
N LEU A 191 -3.88 -21.97 1.89
CA LEU A 191 -3.71 -21.10 0.72
C LEU A 191 -4.78 -21.32 -0.36
N GLU A 192 -5.45 -22.47 -0.38
CA GLU A 192 -6.61 -22.76 -1.23
C GLU A 192 -7.84 -21.91 -0.87
N ILE A 193 -7.92 -21.41 0.37
CA ILE A 193 -9.00 -20.54 0.81
C ILE A 193 -8.83 -19.17 0.15
N LYS A 194 -9.77 -18.81 -0.74
CA LYS A 194 -9.82 -17.49 -1.38
C LYS A 194 -9.76 -16.38 -0.34
N GLY A 195 -8.76 -15.50 -0.46
CA GLY A 195 -8.52 -14.37 0.44
C GLY A 195 -7.48 -14.64 1.54
N CYS A 196 -7.17 -15.91 1.86
CA CYS A 196 -6.09 -16.20 2.81
C CYS A 196 -4.70 -16.02 2.20
N ARG A 197 -4.52 -16.31 0.90
CA ARG A 197 -3.21 -16.24 0.23
C ARG A 197 -2.54 -14.85 0.26
N THR A 198 -3.30 -13.76 0.12
CA THR A 198 -2.78 -12.39 0.23
C THR A 198 -2.65 -11.91 1.67
N ASP A 199 -3.53 -12.42 2.54
CA ASP A 199 -3.80 -11.86 3.86
C ASP A 199 -3.26 -12.74 5.00
N PHE A 200 -2.53 -13.83 4.75
CA PHE A 200 -2.09 -14.77 5.80
C PHE A 200 -1.32 -14.06 6.93
N ALA A 201 -0.49 -13.12 6.52
CA ALA A 201 0.18 -12.08 7.29
C ALA A 201 -0.78 -11.19 8.11
N ASP A 202 -1.80 -10.64 7.44
CA ASP A 202 -2.74 -9.66 7.98
C ASP A 202 -3.81 -10.30 8.88
N ILE A 203 -4.12 -11.58 8.68
CA ILE A 203 -5.03 -12.38 9.50
C ILE A 203 -4.43 -12.62 10.89
N GLN A 204 -3.12 -12.86 10.98
CA GLN A 204 -2.43 -12.99 12.27
C GLN A 204 -2.39 -11.65 13.04
N ASN A 205 -2.20 -10.53 12.34
CA ASN A 205 -2.28 -9.20 12.95
C ASN A 205 -3.72 -8.82 13.38
N LYS A 206 -4.75 -9.16 12.59
CA LYS A 206 -6.16 -8.87 12.93
C LYS A 206 -6.68 -9.65 14.14
N LYS A 207 -6.09 -10.81 14.48
CA LYS A 207 -6.41 -11.53 15.73
C LYS A 207 -6.07 -10.72 16.99
N GLU A 208 -5.08 -9.81 16.92
CA GLU A 208 -4.71 -8.95 18.05
C GLU A 208 -5.62 -7.72 18.21
N CYS A 209 -6.22 -7.23 17.12
CA CYS A 209 -7.13 -6.07 17.15
C CYS A 209 -8.57 -6.39 17.58
N GLY A 210 -8.82 -7.55 18.20
CA GLY A 210 -10.11 -7.87 18.83
C GLY A 210 -11.20 -8.40 17.89
N GLY A 211 -10.85 -8.83 16.68
CA GLY A 211 -11.76 -9.52 15.76
C GLY A 211 -11.73 -11.03 15.96
N ASN A 212 -12.48 -11.55 16.93
CA ASN A 212 -12.63 -12.99 17.13
C ASN A 212 -13.49 -13.57 15.99
N ARG A 213 -12.87 -14.10 14.93
CA ARG A 213 -13.52 -15.10 14.08
C ARG A 213 -12.86 -16.45 14.35
N GLN A 214 -13.60 -17.26 15.10
CA GLN A 214 -13.31 -18.67 15.32
C GLN A 214 -13.13 -19.35 13.96
N TRP A 215 -11.95 -19.91 13.74
CA TRP A 215 -11.73 -20.96 12.75
C TRP A 215 -11.18 -22.15 13.53
N GLN A 216 -12.09 -22.80 14.25
CA GLN A 216 -11.93 -24.19 14.64
C GLN A 216 -12.88 -24.99 13.74
N ASN A 217 -12.28 -25.82 12.89
CA ASN A 217 -12.69 -27.18 12.57
C ASN A 217 -11.49 -27.86 11.93
#